data_AF-A0A922MPJ0-F1
#
_entry.id   AF-A0A922MPJ0-F1
#
_cell.length_a   1.000
_cell.length_b   1.000
_cell.length_c   1.000
_cell.angle_alpha   90.00
_cell.angle_beta   90.00
_cell.angle_gamma   90.00
#
_symmetry.space_group_name_H-M   'P 1'
#
loop_
_entity.id
_entity.type
_entity.pdbx_description
1 polymer ?
#
loop_
_entity_poly.entity_id
_entity_poly.type
_entity_poly.pdbx_seq_one_letter_code
_entity_poly.pdbx_strand_id
1 'polypeptide(L)'
;MLLPKELKYAAIAGGVALFGLIFGWVLFPTILKSQLKKEMALSKKTDVRQMWEKIPFPLDFKVYIFNYTNAEEVAKGAVPILKEIGPYHFDEWKEKVEVEDHEEDDTITYKKRDVFYFNPELSGPGLTGEETVVIPHVFMLNVMDVGQVTAVDGQTVQTIWKDHCNEYQGTDGTIFPPFLTENDRLQSFSTDLCRSFKPWFQKKSSYKGIKTNRYVANIGNLAEDPELQCFCPQPDKCPPKGLMDLAPCIKAPMYASMPHFLDCDPALLSKVKGLNPDVNAHGIEIDFEPGLALNKSFVNMLKHQLFIPKRVVGVLRWWMVSFGSLGALIGVVFHFRGKKVNHIMRLAVSGDSKVSKVTPEEGEEQKDISVIGPAQEPAKINI
;
A
#
# COMPACT_ATOMS: atom_id res chain seq x y z
N MET A 1 87.36 13.38 -19.65
CA MET A 1 87.64 12.53 -18.47
C MET A 1 86.68 11.35 -18.51
N LEU A 2 87.15 10.11 -18.67
CA LEU A 2 86.27 8.93 -18.72
C LEU A 2 85.91 8.52 -17.29
N LEU A 3 84.62 8.44 -16.95
CA LEU A 3 84.19 7.92 -15.65
C LEU A 3 84.75 6.50 -15.42
N PRO A 4 85.27 6.18 -14.22
CA PRO A 4 85.68 4.82 -13.88
C PRO A 4 84.49 3.85 -13.99
N LYS A 5 84.77 2.60 -14.38
CA LYS A 5 83.74 1.59 -14.68
C LYS A 5 82.77 1.38 -13.51
N GLU A 6 83.30 1.29 -12.29
CA GLU A 6 82.50 1.13 -11.07
C GLU A 6 81.48 2.25 -10.86
N LEU A 7 81.86 3.50 -11.16
CA LEU A 7 80.96 4.65 -11.02
C LEU A 7 79.85 4.65 -12.09
N LYS A 8 80.09 4.05 -13.26
CA LYS A 8 79.05 3.81 -14.26
C LYS A 8 78.06 2.73 -13.79
N TYR A 9 78.54 1.63 -13.23
CA TYR A 9 77.68 0.57 -12.69
C TYR A 9 76.85 1.05 -11.50
N ALA A 10 77.44 1.83 -10.59
CA ALA A 10 76.72 2.45 -9.47
C ALA A 10 75.64 3.43 -9.94
N ALA A 11 75.92 4.26 -10.95
CA ALA A 11 74.93 5.17 -11.54
C ALA A 11 73.77 4.41 -12.21
N ILE A 12 74.04 3.31 -12.91
CA ILE A 12 73.02 2.45 -13.51
C ILE A 12 72.15 1.80 -12.42
N ALA A 13 72.76 1.23 -11.38
CA ALA A 13 72.04 0.60 -10.28
C ALA A 13 71.15 1.60 -9.52
N GLY A 14 71.66 2.80 -9.23
CA GLY A 14 70.89 3.89 -8.62
C GLY A 14 69.74 4.35 -9.50
N GLY A 15 69.94 4.46 -10.82
CA GLY A 15 68.89 4.78 -11.79
C GLY A 15 67.78 3.73 -11.84
N VAL A 16 68.12 2.44 -11.81
CA VAL A 16 67.15 1.33 -11.76
C VAL A 16 66.37 1.33 -10.44
N ALA A 17 67.02 1.57 -9.31
CA ALA A 17 66.36 1.67 -8.01
C ALA A 17 65.38 2.86 -7.95
N LEU A 18 65.81 4.04 -8.45
CA LEU A 18 64.96 5.23 -8.52
C LEU A 18 63.76 5.02 -9.46
N PHE A 19 63.97 4.40 -10.63
CA PHE A 19 62.89 4.03 -11.54
C PHE A 19 61.92 3.04 -10.90
N GLY A 20 62.41 2.01 -10.19
CA GLY A 20 61.58 1.04 -9.47
C GLY A 20 60.70 1.70 -8.40
N LEU A 21 61.24 2.68 -7.66
CA LEU A 21 60.47 3.46 -6.68
C LEU A 21 59.41 4.34 -7.35
N ILE A 22 59.76 5.11 -8.38
CA ILE A 22 58.82 5.99 -9.10
C ILE A 22 57.73 5.17 -9.81
N PHE A 23 58.11 4.08 -10.47
CA PHE A 23 57.17 3.19 -11.14
C PHE A 23 56.25 2.51 -10.13
N GLY A 24 56.80 1.93 -9.05
CA GLY A 24 56.01 1.20 -8.05
C GLY A 24 55.06 2.08 -7.22
N TRP A 25 55.49 3.28 -6.82
CA TRP A 25 54.69 4.16 -5.93
C TRP A 25 53.84 5.20 -6.65
N VAL A 26 54.19 5.60 -7.88
CA VAL A 26 53.50 6.68 -8.61
C VAL A 26 52.91 6.20 -9.92
N LEU A 27 53.72 5.61 -10.81
CA LEU A 27 53.26 5.30 -12.17
C LEU A 27 52.27 4.14 -12.21
N PHE A 28 52.63 3.00 -11.62
CA PHE A 28 51.82 1.77 -11.59
C PHE A 28 50.48 1.97 -10.86
N PRO A 29 50.39 2.60 -9.67
CA PRO A 29 49.10 2.86 -9.03
C PRO A 29 48.20 3.79 -9.85
N THR A 30 48.77 4.75 -10.58
CA THR A 30 48.01 5.67 -11.44
C THR A 30 47.47 4.96 -12.69
N ILE A 31 48.32 4.16 -13.35
CA ILE A 31 47.92 3.32 -14.49
C ILE A 31 46.85 2.30 -14.06
N LEU A 32 47.07 1.59 -12.96
CA LEU A 32 46.14 0.59 -12.41
C LEU A 32 44.79 1.21 -12.07
N LYS A 33 44.75 2.35 -11.36
CA LYS A 33 43.50 3.08 -11.08
C LYS A 33 42.78 3.53 -12.36
N SER A 34 43.52 3.97 -13.37
CA SER A 34 42.95 4.40 -14.66
C SER A 34 42.33 3.23 -15.43
N GLN A 35 42.98 2.06 -15.46
CA GLN A 35 42.43 0.85 -16.09
C GLN A 35 41.24 0.30 -15.30
N LEU A 36 41.35 0.19 -13.97
CA LEU A 36 40.23 -0.23 -13.11
C LEU A 36 39.00 0.66 -13.28
N LYS A 37 39.17 1.99 -13.36
CA LYS A 37 38.04 2.91 -13.61
C LYS A 37 37.36 2.66 -14.96
N LYS A 38 38.10 2.24 -15.99
CA LYS A 38 37.54 1.91 -17.31
C LYS A 38 36.78 0.58 -17.29
N GLU A 39 37.34 -0.45 -16.67
CA GLU A 39 36.70 -1.78 -16.58
C GLU A 39 35.47 -1.77 -15.65
N MET A 40 35.49 -0.96 -14.59
CA MET A 40 34.35 -0.81 -13.66
C MET A 40 33.25 0.14 -14.17
N ALA A 41 33.43 0.79 -15.31
CA ALA A 41 32.40 1.64 -15.90
C ALA A 41 31.25 0.80 -16.48
N LEU A 42 30.00 1.28 -16.36
CA LEU A 42 28.82 0.65 -16.94
C LEU A 42 28.67 0.91 -18.45
N SER A 43 29.78 0.85 -19.20
CA SER A 43 29.79 0.98 -20.66
C SER A 43 29.46 -0.35 -21.33
N LYS A 44 28.76 -0.32 -22.48
CA LYS A 44 28.33 -1.51 -23.27
C LYS A 44 29.41 -2.55 -23.60
N LYS A 45 30.69 -2.20 -23.42
CA LYS A 45 31.85 -3.05 -23.74
C LYS A 45 32.46 -3.75 -22.52
N THR A 46 32.05 -3.43 -21.28
CA THR A 46 32.63 -4.03 -20.08
C THR A 46 31.86 -5.27 -19.65
N ASP A 47 32.55 -6.26 -19.08
CA ASP A 47 31.92 -7.44 -18.49
C ASP A 47 31.07 -7.06 -17.26
N VAL A 48 31.44 -5.99 -16.56
CA VAL A 48 30.67 -5.40 -15.47
C VAL A 48 29.30 -4.93 -15.94
N ARG A 49 29.19 -4.35 -17.15
CA ARG A 49 27.89 -3.95 -17.72
C ARG A 49 27.01 -5.16 -18.03
N GLN A 50 27.58 -6.23 -18.60
CA GLN A 50 26.84 -7.46 -18.91
C GLN A 50 26.32 -8.14 -17.62
N MET A 51 27.18 -8.27 -16.61
CA MET A 51 26.79 -8.83 -15.30
C MET A 51 25.79 -7.94 -14.56
N TRP A 52 25.88 -6.61 -14.73
CA TRP A 52 24.91 -5.66 -14.20
C TRP A 52 23.56 -5.79 -14.90
N GLU A 53 23.51 -5.94 -16.23
CA GLU A 53 22.28 -6.18 -16.99
C GLU A 53 21.62 -7.50 -16.60
N LYS A 54 22.40 -8.57 -16.48
CA LYS A 54 21.89 -9.91 -16.20
C LYS A 54 22.82 -10.64 -15.26
N ILE A 55 22.34 -10.90 -14.04
CA ILE A 55 23.11 -11.66 -13.06
C ILE A 55 23.22 -13.11 -13.56
N PRO A 56 24.44 -13.68 -13.72
CA PRO A 56 24.63 -14.99 -14.35
C PRO A 56 24.33 -16.19 -13.44
N PHE A 57 23.78 -15.94 -12.25
CA PHE A 57 23.39 -16.93 -11.26
C PHE A 57 22.13 -16.47 -10.52
N PRO A 58 21.30 -17.40 -9.98
CA PRO A 58 20.16 -17.04 -9.16
C PRO A 58 20.62 -16.48 -7.80
N LEU A 59 19.75 -15.68 -7.19
CA LEU A 59 19.87 -15.21 -5.82
C LEU A 59 18.87 -15.96 -4.92
N ASP A 60 19.27 -16.21 -3.68
CA ASP A 60 18.43 -16.84 -2.65
C ASP A 60 17.31 -15.88 -2.19
N PHE A 61 16.06 -16.11 -2.62
CA PHE A 61 14.88 -15.41 -2.09
C PHE A 61 14.08 -16.32 -1.16
N LYS A 62 13.95 -15.96 0.12
CA LYS A 62 13.33 -16.80 1.16
C LYS A 62 12.14 -16.08 1.78
N VAL A 63 10.95 -16.66 1.63
CA VAL A 63 9.71 -16.15 2.24
C VAL A 63 9.43 -16.91 3.53
N TYR A 64 9.18 -16.16 4.61
CA TYR A 64 8.69 -16.68 5.89
C TYR A 64 7.32 -16.07 6.16
N ILE A 65 6.36 -16.87 6.63
CA ILE A 65 4.99 -16.42 6.91
C ILE A 65 4.65 -16.69 8.36
N PHE A 66 4.22 -15.66 9.08
CA PHE A 66 3.79 -15.77 10.47
C PHE A 66 2.30 -16.06 10.56
N ASN A 67 1.95 -17.32 10.84
CA ASN A 67 0.58 -17.79 11.00
C ASN A 67 0.04 -17.46 12.39
N TYR A 68 -1.16 -16.88 12.45
CA TYR A 68 -1.83 -16.48 13.69
C TYR A 68 -2.57 -17.67 14.29
N THR A 69 -2.16 -18.10 15.48
CA THR A 69 -2.77 -19.27 16.15
C THR A 69 -3.99 -18.95 16.99
N ASN A 70 -4.16 -17.68 17.42
CA ASN A 70 -5.27 -17.21 18.26
C ASN A 70 -6.07 -16.05 17.62
N ALA A 71 -6.28 -16.08 16.30
CA ALA A 71 -6.85 -14.95 15.55
C ALA A 71 -8.22 -14.45 16.07
N GLU A 72 -9.08 -15.32 16.60
CA GLU A 72 -10.37 -14.92 17.19
C GLU A 72 -10.25 -14.14 18.51
N GLU A 73 -9.13 -14.28 19.21
CA GLU A 73 -8.83 -13.53 20.44
C GLU A 73 -8.18 -12.20 20.08
N VAL A 74 -7.30 -12.19 19.08
CA VAL A 74 -6.68 -10.96 18.53
C VAL A 74 -7.74 -10.01 18.00
N ALA A 75 -8.77 -10.53 17.32
CA ALA A 75 -9.94 -9.75 16.90
C ALA A 75 -10.76 -9.15 18.05
N LYS A 76 -10.50 -9.53 19.30
CA LYS A 76 -11.11 -8.98 20.54
C LYS A 76 -10.10 -8.15 21.37
N GLY A 77 -8.91 -7.86 20.82
CA GLY A 77 -7.86 -7.08 21.47
C GLY A 77 -6.79 -7.87 22.23
N ALA A 78 -6.74 -9.21 22.10
CA ALA A 78 -5.68 -10.01 22.70
C ALA A 78 -4.34 -9.89 21.93
N VAL A 79 -3.24 -10.19 22.60
CA VAL A 79 -1.89 -10.21 22.00
C VAL A 79 -1.78 -11.38 21.00
N PRO A 80 -1.26 -11.16 19.77
CA PRO A 80 -1.14 -12.21 18.76
C PRO A 80 -0.05 -13.24 19.08
N ILE A 81 -0.40 -14.52 18.95
CA ILE A 81 0.50 -15.67 19.09
C ILE A 81 0.82 -16.21 17.70
N LEU A 82 2.06 -15.96 17.27
CA LEU A 82 2.56 -16.25 15.93
C LEU A 82 3.29 -17.59 15.87
N LYS A 83 3.08 -18.34 14.79
CA LYS A 83 3.87 -19.51 14.40
C LYS A 83 4.50 -19.25 13.02
N GLU A 84 5.82 -19.24 12.95
CA GLU A 84 6.55 -19.14 11.68
C GLU A 84 6.31 -20.39 10.81
N ILE A 85 6.14 -20.18 9.51
CA ILE A 85 6.04 -21.22 8.48
C ILE A 85 6.96 -20.82 7.32
N GLY A 86 7.80 -21.75 6.88
CA GLY A 86 8.83 -21.55 5.86
C GLY A 86 10.13 -22.27 6.22
N PRO A 87 11.27 -21.89 5.60
CA PRO A 87 11.35 -20.95 4.48
C PRO A 87 10.66 -21.50 3.23
N TYR A 88 10.07 -20.64 2.41
CA TYR A 88 9.73 -20.96 1.03
C TYR A 88 10.79 -20.34 0.13
N HIS A 89 11.58 -21.20 -0.50
CA HIS A 89 12.74 -20.83 -1.29
C HIS A 89 12.36 -20.57 -2.74
N PHE A 90 12.86 -19.47 -3.28
CA PHE A 90 12.78 -19.15 -4.70
C PHE A 90 14.16 -18.76 -5.21
N ASP A 91 14.51 -19.31 -6.35
CA ASP A 91 15.71 -18.96 -7.08
C ASP A 91 15.37 -17.70 -7.91
N GLU A 92 15.84 -16.54 -7.44
CA GLU A 92 15.52 -15.23 -7.99
C GLU A 92 16.54 -14.82 -9.07
N TRP A 93 16.07 -14.65 -10.30
CA TRP A 93 16.87 -14.16 -11.42
C TRP A 93 16.54 -12.70 -11.69
N LYS A 94 17.56 -11.83 -11.66
CA LYS A 94 17.42 -10.39 -11.91
C LYS A 94 18.01 -10.00 -13.27
N GLU A 95 17.15 -9.45 -14.13
CA GLU A 95 17.48 -8.93 -15.45
C GLU A 95 17.05 -7.45 -15.57
N LYS A 96 17.79 -6.65 -16.33
CA LYS A 96 17.42 -5.28 -16.69
C LYS A 96 17.09 -5.30 -18.18
N VAL A 97 15.87 -4.89 -18.51
CA VAL A 97 15.33 -4.88 -19.87
C VAL A 97 15.02 -3.45 -20.29
N GLU A 98 14.91 -3.21 -21.60
CA GLU A 98 14.68 -1.86 -22.16
C GLU A 98 15.73 -0.86 -21.61
N VAL A 99 17.01 -1.19 -21.81
CA VAL A 99 18.12 -0.39 -21.29
C VAL A 99 18.56 0.66 -22.30
N GLU A 100 18.55 1.91 -21.88
CA GLU A 100 18.90 3.09 -22.67
C GLU A 100 20.00 3.88 -21.94
N ASP A 101 21.03 4.31 -22.67
CA ASP A 101 22.16 5.08 -22.13
C ASP A 101 22.04 6.54 -22.62
N HIS A 102 22.18 7.49 -21.71
CA HIS A 102 22.06 8.92 -21.97
C HIS A 102 23.45 9.56 -21.91
N GLU A 103 24.04 9.83 -23.08
CA GLU A 103 25.42 10.34 -23.19
C GLU A 103 25.58 11.80 -22.70
N GLU A 104 24.48 12.55 -22.60
CA GLU A 104 24.48 13.97 -22.20
C GLU A 104 24.77 14.16 -20.69
N ASP A 105 24.32 13.24 -19.84
CA ASP A 105 24.40 13.32 -18.38
C ASP A 105 25.07 12.11 -17.70
N ASP A 106 25.64 11.18 -18.48
CA ASP A 106 26.31 9.94 -18.02
C ASP A 106 25.37 9.02 -17.20
N THR A 107 24.08 8.95 -17.61
CA THR A 107 23.06 8.13 -16.94
C THR A 107 22.56 6.95 -17.78
N ILE A 108 21.91 5.98 -17.12
CA ILE A 108 21.36 4.76 -17.74
C ILE A 108 19.95 4.53 -17.21
N THR A 109 18.97 4.49 -18.12
CA THR A 109 17.57 4.14 -17.83
C THR A 109 17.32 2.67 -18.14
N TYR A 110 16.50 2.00 -17.33
CA TYR A 110 16.18 0.58 -17.50
C TYR A 110 14.89 0.19 -16.76
N LYS A 111 14.27 -0.90 -17.18
CA LYS A 111 13.21 -1.59 -16.40
C LYS A 111 13.78 -2.84 -15.73
N LYS A 112 13.32 -3.12 -14.50
CA LYS A 112 13.69 -4.32 -13.76
C LYS A 112 12.76 -5.48 -14.13
N ARG A 113 13.34 -6.66 -14.34
CA ARG A 113 12.62 -7.90 -14.55
C ARG A 113 13.21 -8.96 -13.62
N ASP A 114 12.49 -9.20 -12.53
CA ASP A 114 12.85 -10.22 -11.54
C ASP A 114 11.94 -11.45 -11.75
N VAL A 115 12.53 -12.64 -11.84
CA VAL A 115 11.83 -13.91 -12.08
C VAL A 115 12.15 -14.89 -10.95
N PHE A 116 11.10 -15.43 -10.32
CA PHE A 116 11.20 -16.31 -9.16
C PHE A 116 10.81 -17.73 -9.54
N TYR A 117 11.75 -18.68 -9.42
CA TYR A 117 11.44 -20.11 -9.58
C TYR A 117 11.37 -20.78 -8.22
N PHE A 118 10.25 -21.41 -7.88
CA PHE A 118 10.11 -22.11 -6.60
C PHE A 118 11.07 -23.31 -6.51
N ASN A 119 11.82 -23.38 -5.43
CA ASN A 119 12.81 -24.42 -5.18
C ASN A 119 12.31 -25.35 -4.05
N PRO A 120 11.77 -26.54 -4.40
CA PRO A 120 11.15 -27.44 -3.42
C PRO A 120 12.15 -28.16 -2.52
N GLU A 121 13.42 -28.29 -2.93
CA GLU A 121 14.46 -28.99 -2.15
C GLU A 121 14.96 -28.14 -0.97
N LEU A 122 14.99 -26.82 -1.15
CA LEU A 122 15.39 -25.85 -0.12
C LEU A 122 14.20 -25.25 0.65
N SER A 123 12.97 -25.64 0.32
CA SER A 123 11.74 -25.17 0.97
C SER A 123 11.29 -26.08 2.11
N GLY A 124 10.76 -25.47 3.17
CA GLY A 124 10.00 -26.18 4.19
C GLY A 124 8.68 -26.74 3.65
N PRO A 125 8.08 -27.73 4.34
CA PRO A 125 6.75 -28.23 3.99
C PRO A 125 5.70 -27.14 4.16
N GLY A 126 4.68 -27.12 3.30
CA GLY A 126 3.51 -26.26 3.48
C GLY A 126 3.10 -25.36 2.30
N LEU A 127 3.66 -25.57 1.10
CA LEU A 127 3.28 -24.85 -0.12
C LEU A 127 2.72 -25.78 -1.21
N THR A 128 1.94 -26.79 -0.82
CA THR A 128 1.24 -27.69 -1.76
C THR A 128 -0.02 -27.06 -2.36
N GLY A 129 -0.55 -26.02 -1.72
CA GLY A 129 -1.78 -25.31 -2.11
C GLY A 129 -3.03 -25.77 -1.35
N GLU A 130 -2.90 -26.74 -0.45
CA GLU A 130 -3.97 -27.20 0.44
C GLU A 130 -3.89 -26.56 1.84
N GLU A 131 -2.79 -25.89 2.15
CA GLU A 131 -2.52 -25.30 3.46
C GLU A 131 -3.31 -24.01 3.70
N THR A 132 -3.97 -23.94 4.85
CA THR A 132 -4.62 -22.70 5.31
C THR A 132 -3.67 -21.93 6.21
N VAL A 133 -3.30 -20.73 5.80
CA VAL A 133 -2.52 -19.78 6.61
C VAL A 133 -3.42 -18.62 7.05
N VAL A 134 -3.44 -18.34 8.35
CA VAL A 134 -4.17 -17.23 8.95
C VAL A 134 -3.21 -16.06 9.12
N ILE A 135 -3.41 -15.02 8.31
CA ILE A 135 -2.71 -13.73 8.39
C ILE A 135 -3.72 -12.60 8.61
N PRO A 136 -3.33 -11.44 9.16
CA PRO A 136 -4.19 -10.28 9.20
C PRO A 136 -4.56 -9.87 7.78
N HIS A 137 -5.80 -9.43 7.59
CA HIS A 137 -6.28 -9.01 6.29
C HIS A 137 -5.56 -7.73 5.88
N VAL A 138 -4.66 -7.82 4.90
CA VAL A 138 -3.68 -6.74 4.58
C VAL A 138 -4.32 -5.38 4.31
N PHE A 139 -5.50 -5.33 3.68
CA PHE A 139 -6.23 -4.07 3.42
C PHE A 139 -6.97 -3.50 4.66
N MET A 140 -7.08 -4.28 5.75
CA MET A 140 -7.72 -3.85 7.00
C MET A 140 -6.71 -3.41 8.06
N LEU A 141 -5.40 -3.64 7.85
CA LEU A 141 -4.35 -3.32 8.82
C LEU A 141 -4.38 -1.85 9.26
N ASN A 142 -4.69 -0.94 8.32
CA ASN A 142 -4.71 0.51 8.56
C ASN A 142 -6.15 1.09 8.51
N VAL A 143 -7.19 0.26 8.58
CA VAL A 143 -8.60 0.74 8.58
C VAL A 143 -8.92 1.57 9.82
N MET A 144 -8.17 1.37 10.91
CA MET A 144 -8.32 2.15 12.14
C MET A 144 -7.70 3.55 12.04
N ASP A 145 -6.81 3.79 11.08
CA ASP A 145 -6.14 5.09 10.87
C ASP A 145 -6.93 6.01 9.91
N VAL A 146 -8.08 5.53 9.39
CA VAL A 146 -8.89 6.26 8.41
C VAL A 146 -9.43 7.56 9.02
N GLY A 147 -9.03 8.68 8.40
CA GLY A 147 -9.41 10.03 8.80
C GLY A 147 -8.54 10.64 9.90
N GLN A 148 -7.53 9.93 10.41
CA GLN A 148 -6.65 10.43 11.46
C GLN A 148 -5.92 11.71 11.01
N VAL A 149 -5.92 12.74 11.86
CA VAL A 149 -5.18 13.99 11.62
C VAL A 149 -3.70 13.76 11.93
N THR A 150 -2.87 13.74 10.88
CA THR A 150 -1.41 13.53 11.01
C THR A 150 -0.61 14.83 11.03
N ALA A 151 -1.13 15.90 10.43
CA ALA A 151 -0.54 17.23 10.43
C ALA A 151 -1.60 18.31 10.17
N VAL A 152 -1.37 19.51 10.71
CA VAL A 152 -2.11 20.74 10.40
C VAL A 152 -1.11 21.81 10.01
N ASP A 153 -1.36 22.55 8.92
CA ASP A 153 -0.45 23.54 8.35
C ASP A 153 1.00 23.05 8.15
N GLY A 154 1.16 21.76 7.80
CA GLY A 154 2.45 21.11 7.61
C GLY A 154 3.22 20.74 8.88
N GLN A 155 2.67 21.05 10.07
CA GLN A 155 3.24 20.66 11.37
C GLN A 155 2.57 19.38 11.88
N THR A 156 3.36 18.41 12.35
CA THR A 156 2.88 17.13 12.91
C THR A 156 2.56 17.17 14.41
N VAL A 157 2.86 18.30 15.07
CA VAL A 157 2.59 18.56 16.48
C VAL A 157 2.33 20.06 16.66
N GLN A 158 1.47 20.43 17.60
CA GLN A 158 1.23 21.84 17.94
C GLN A 158 2.38 22.39 18.82
N THR A 159 2.40 23.71 19.01
CA THR A 159 3.33 24.42 19.90
C THR A 159 2.62 25.36 20.89
N ILE A 160 1.31 25.15 21.07
CA ILE A 160 0.38 26.05 21.76
C ILE A 160 0.23 25.66 23.24
N TRP A 161 0.22 24.35 23.51
CA TRP A 161 -0.05 23.77 24.83
C TRP A 161 1.23 23.16 25.42
N LYS A 162 1.10 22.40 26.51
CA LYS A 162 2.20 21.64 27.12
C LYS A 162 2.12 20.17 26.75
N ASP A 163 3.26 19.49 26.77
CA ASP A 163 3.37 18.03 26.76
C ASP A 163 2.47 17.37 25.70
N HIS A 164 1.71 16.33 26.06
CA HIS A 164 0.85 15.56 25.16
C HIS A 164 -0.35 16.35 24.62
N CYS A 165 -0.74 17.48 25.20
CA CYS A 165 -1.84 18.30 24.68
C CYS A 165 -1.55 18.90 23.30
N ASN A 166 -0.29 18.91 22.85
CA ASN A 166 0.08 19.35 21.51
C ASN A 166 -0.14 18.29 20.42
N GLU A 167 -0.38 17.03 20.77
CA GLU A 167 -0.57 15.95 19.81
C GLU A 167 -1.93 16.07 19.09
N TYR A 168 -1.91 15.92 17.77
CA TYR A 168 -3.14 15.64 17.02
C TYR A 168 -3.56 14.21 17.31
N GLN A 169 -4.74 14.03 17.91
CA GLN A 169 -5.25 12.71 18.28
C GLN A 169 -6.68 12.57 17.74
N GLY A 170 -6.96 11.43 17.10
CA GLY A 170 -8.23 11.18 16.43
C GLY A 170 -8.33 11.79 15.03
N THR A 171 -9.57 11.92 14.55
CA THR A 171 -9.88 12.37 13.18
C THR A 171 -10.25 13.85 13.11
N ASP A 172 -10.64 14.38 11.95
CA ASP A 172 -11.21 15.73 11.83
C ASP A 172 -12.68 15.84 12.34
N GLY A 173 -13.26 14.72 12.80
CA GLY A 173 -14.65 14.64 13.25
C GLY A 173 -15.69 14.41 12.15
N THR A 174 -15.30 14.40 10.87
CA THR A 174 -16.22 14.14 9.74
C THR A 174 -16.36 12.64 9.43
N ILE A 175 -15.27 11.89 9.62
CA ILE A 175 -15.20 10.44 9.48
C ILE A 175 -14.50 9.87 10.73
N PHE A 176 -14.86 8.64 11.09
CA PHE A 176 -14.22 7.88 12.17
C PHE A 176 -13.95 6.46 11.67
N PRO A 177 -12.96 5.76 12.23
CA PRO A 177 -12.73 4.36 11.88
C PRO A 177 -13.96 3.49 12.21
N PRO A 178 -14.23 2.44 11.43
CA PRO A 178 -15.35 1.53 11.67
C PRO A 178 -15.09 0.59 12.86
N PHE A 179 -16.14 -0.11 13.29
CA PHE A 179 -16.12 -1.14 14.34
C PHE A 179 -15.81 -0.67 15.77
N LEU A 180 -15.84 0.65 16.03
CA LEU A 180 -15.73 1.20 17.38
C LEU A 180 -16.82 0.65 18.31
N THR A 181 -16.41 0.33 19.53
CA THR A 181 -17.24 -0.27 20.57
C THR A 181 -17.75 0.79 21.56
N GLU A 182 -18.53 0.34 22.54
CA GLU A 182 -19.03 1.19 23.64
C GLU A 182 -17.92 1.64 24.60
N ASN A 183 -16.74 1.00 24.56
CA ASN A 183 -15.58 1.36 25.38
C ASN A 183 -14.67 2.39 24.68
N ASP A 184 -14.77 2.53 23.36
CA ASP A 184 -13.91 3.42 22.57
C ASP A 184 -14.43 4.86 22.62
N ARG A 185 -13.52 5.84 22.61
CA ARG A 185 -13.88 7.27 22.51
C ARG A 185 -13.99 7.66 21.03
N LEU A 186 -14.99 8.46 20.66
CA LEU A 186 -15.02 9.11 19.34
C LEU A 186 -14.05 10.29 19.34
N GLN A 187 -12.77 10.02 19.10
CA GLN A 187 -11.75 11.05 19.20
C GLN A 187 -11.63 11.88 17.92
N SER A 188 -11.70 13.21 18.06
CA SER A 188 -11.57 14.16 16.95
C SER A 188 -10.81 15.41 17.34
N PHE A 189 -9.83 15.81 16.53
CA PHE A 189 -9.14 17.08 16.62
C PHE A 189 -9.99 18.24 16.08
N SER A 190 -10.21 19.26 16.90
CA SER A 190 -10.89 20.50 16.52
C SER A 190 -9.86 21.60 16.31
N THR A 191 -9.71 22.08 15.07
CA THR A 191 -8.88 23.25 14.72
C THR A 191 -9.31 24.50 15.49
N ASP A 192 -10.62 24.73 15.58
CA ASP A 192 -11.21 25.94 16.19
C ASP A 192 -10.95 26.06 17.70
N LEU A 193 -10.66 24.93 18.35
CA LEU A 193 -10.36 24.83 19.78
C LEU A 193 -8.89 24.44 20.01
N CYS A 194 -8.10 24.29 18.94
CA CYS A 194 -6.73 23.75 18.92
C CYS A 194 -6.53 22.48 19.77
N ARG A 195 -7.55 21.62 19.90
CA ARG A 195 -7.45 20.41 20.75
C ARG A 195 -8.30 19.23 20.30
N SER A 196 -7.86 18.06 20.72
CA SER A 196 -8.57 16.78 20.56
C SER A 196 -9.70 16.64 21.58
N PHE A 197 -10.93 16.50 21.11
CA PHE A 197 -12.08 16.12 21.92
C PHE A 197 -12.22 14.60 21.94
N LYS A 198 -12.62 14.05 23.10
CA LYS A 198 -12.81 12.60 23.32
C LYS A 198 -14.25 12.29 23.81
N PRO A 199 -15.33 12.54 23.03
CA PRO A 199 -16.68 12.11 23.39
C PRO A 199 -16.74 10.66 23.93
N TRP A 200 -17.47 10.47 25.03
CA TRP A 200 -17.68 9.15 25.65
C TRP A 200 -19.07 8.61 25.34
N PHE A 201 -19.17 7.29 25.29
CA PHE A 201 -20.45 6.61 25.10
C PHE A 201 -21.42 6.95 26.25
N GLN A 202 -22.65 7.33 25.90
CA GLN A 202 -23.74 7.58 26.83
C GLN A 202 -24.74 6.41 26.82
N LYS A 203 -25.21 6.01 25.63
CA LYS A 203 -26.27 5.00 25.47
C LYS A 203 -26.38 4.52 24.02
N LYS A 204 -27.01 3.37 23.82
CA LYS A 204 -27.49 2.94 22.50
C LYS A 204 -28.64 3.83 22.05
N SER A 205 -28.67 4.12 20.76
CA SER A 205 -29.53 5.11 20.13
C SER A 205 -30.04 4.58 18.79
N SER A 206 -30.94 5.33 18.15
CA SER A 206 -31.29 5.10 16.77
C SER A 206 -31.67 6.40 16.08
N TYR A 207 -31.03 6.67 14.95
CA TYR A 207 -31.34 7.80 14.09
C TYR A 207 -31.99 7.31 12.80
N LYS A 208 -33.23 7.72 12.53
CA LYS A 208 -34.01 7.34 11.33
C LYS A 208 -34.05 5.82 11.05
N GLY A 209 -34.08 4.99 12.11
CA GLY A 209 -34.12 3.52 12.02
C GLY A 209 -32.75 2.84 11.86
N ILE A 210 -31.67 3.60 11.71
CA ILE A 210 -30.30 3.10 11.79
C ILE A 210 -29.94 2.95 13.27
N LYS A 211 -29.30 1.84 13.66
CA LYS A 211 -28.82 1.65 15.04
C LYS A 211 -27.52 2.43 15.23
N THR A 212 -27.48 3.26 16.26
CA THR A 212 -26.32 4.11 16.55
C THR A 212 -25.92 3.99 18.02
N ASN A 213 -24.69 4.40 18.32
CA ASN A 213 -24.23 4.65 19.68
C ASN A 213 -24.23 6.16 19.87
N ARG A 214 -24.85 6.66 20.96
CA ARG A 214 -24.78 8.07 21.32
C ARG A 214 -23.55 8.33 22.17
N TYR A 215 -22.76 9.29 21.75
CA TYR A 215 -21.64 9.84 22.50
C TYR A 215 -21.94 11.26 22.92
N VAL A 216 -21.38 11.69 24.05
CA VAL A 216 -21.50 13.07 24.55
C VAL A 216 -20.14 13.62 24.96
N ALA A 217 -20.03 14.95 24.96
CA ALA A 217 -18.82 15.67 25.37
C ALA A 217 -19.15 16.99 26.06
N ASN A 218 -18.20 17.52 26.82
CA ASN A 218 -18.20 18.88 27.35
C ASN A 218 -16.76 19.43 27.38
N ILE A 219 -16.58 20.67 27.85
CA ILE A 219 -15.24 21.30 27.93
C ILE A 219 -14.34 20.64 28.99
N GLY A 220 -14.92 20.04 30.03
CA GLY A 220 -14.22 19.41 31.15
C GLY A 220 -13.77 20.38 32.25
N ASN A 221 -13.06 19.86 33.25
CA ASN A 221 -12.40 20.66 34.29
C ASN A 221 -10.87 20.65 34.09
N LEU A 222 -10.33 21.66 33.41
CA LEU A 222 -8.90 21.74 33.09
C LEU A 222 -7.99 21.80 34.34
N ALA A 223 -8.51 22.17 35.52
CA ALA A 223 -7.73 22.23 36.75
C ALA A 223 -7.58 20.86 37.44
N GLU A 224 -8.60 20.00 37.36
CA GLU A 224 -8.69 18.74 38.11
C GLU A 224 -8.43 17.49 37.26
N ASP A 225 -8.73 17.54 35.96
CA ASP A 225 -8.58 16.40 35.05
C ASP A 225 -7.14 16.30 34.53
N PRO A 226 -6.38 15.23 34.86
CA PRO A 226 -4.99 15.09 34.44
C PRO A 226 -4.80 15.03 32.92
N GLU A 227 -5.80 14.58 32.15
CA GLU A 227 -5.70 14.61 30.68
C GLU A 227 -5.79 16.03 30.13
N LEU A 228 -6.47 16.94 30.84
CA LEU A 228 -6.77 18.30 30.40
C LEU A 228 -5.86 19.38 31.01
N GLN A 229 -5.12 19.06 32.08
CA GLN A 229 -4.23 20.00 32.76
C GLN A 229 -3.19 20.66 31.85
N CYS A 230 -2.72 19.99 30.78
CA CYS A 230 -1.77 20.60 29.86
C CYS A 230 -2.36 21.67 28.91
N PHE A 231 -3.69 21.81 28.83
CA PHE A 231 -4.36 22.96 28.19
C PHE A 231 -4.38 24.22 29.07
N CYS A 232 -3.98 24.09 30.34
CA CYS A 232 -3.96 25.21 31.28
C CYS A 232 -2.70 26.09 31.09
N PRO A 233 -2.84 27.42 30.90
CA PRO A 233 -1.69 28.31 30.64
C PRO A 233 -0.60 28.27 31.73
N GLN A 234 -0.97 28.23 33.01
CA GLN A 234 -0.06 28.07 34.15
C GLN A 234 -0.72 27.17 35.20
N PRO A 235 -0.02 26.21 35.85
CA PRO A 235 -0.65 25.27 36.79
C PRO A 235 -1.50 25.95 37.88
N ASP A 236 -1.05 27.12 38.34
CA ASP A 236 -1.70 27.89 39.41
C ASP A 236 -2.82 28.81 38.93
N LYS A 237 -3.08 28.88 37.61
CA LYS A 237 -4.02 29.81 36.96
C LYS A 237 -4.74 29.17 35.78
N CYS A 238 -5.52 28.12 36.06
CA CYS A 238 -6.44 27.56 35.09
C CYS A 238 -7.74 28.37 35.00
N PRO A 239 -8.41 28.39 33.83
CA PRO A 239 -9.78 28.85 33.73
C PRO A 239 -10.69 28.06 34.71
N PRO A 240 -11.77 28.68 35.23
CA PRO A 240 -12.81 27.96 35.97
C PRO A 240 -13.36 26.77 35.18
N LYS A 241 -13.92 25.79 35.90
CA LYS A 241 -14.55 24.59 35.32
C LYS A 241 -15.47 24.95 34.15
N GLY A 242 -15.35 24.20 33.04
CA GLY A 242 -16.17 24.38 31.84
C GLY A 242 -15.79 25.56 30.93
N LEU A 243 -14.75 26.33 31.28
CA LEU A 243 -14.14 27.34 30.41
C LEU A 243 -12.81 26.86 29.86
N MET A 244 -12.48 27.25 28.63
CA MET A 244 -11.17 27.06 28.00
C MET A 244 -10.67 28.39 27.43
N ASP A 245 -9.45 28.78 27.75
CA ASP A 245 -8.81 29.96 27.16
C ASP A 245 -8.36 29.64 25.73
N LEU A 246 -8.86 30.39 24.74
CA LEU A 246 -8.47 30.25 23.33
C LEU A 246 -7.38 31.25 22.91
N ALA A 247 -6.98 32.19 23.77
CA ALA A 247 -6.02 33.23 23.40
C ALA A 247 -4.67 32.70 22.86
N PRO A 248 -4.09 31.60 23.36
CA PRO A 248 -2.89 30.99 22.78
C PRO A 248 -3.10 30.45 21.35
N CYS A 249 -4.30 29.97 21.06
CA CYS A 249 -4.71 29.34 19.80
C CYS A 249 -5.07 30.39 18.74
N ILE A 250 -6.10 31.20 19.00
CA ILE A 250 -6.69 32.12 18.01
C ILE A 250 -6.08 33.54 18.05
N LYS A 251 -5.15 33.80 18.98
CA LYS A 251 -4.47 35.11 19.17
C LYS A 251 -5.43 36.28 19.49
N ALA A 252 -6.58 35.97 20.10
CA ALA A 252 -7.58 36.93 20.57
C ALA A 252 -8.12 36.51 21.96
N PRO A 253 -8.46 37.46 22.86
CA PRO A 253 -8.83 37.18 24.24
C PRO A 253 -10.25 36.61 24.36
N MET A 254 -10.43 35.35 23.96
CA MET A 254 -11.72 34.64 23.98
C MET A 254 -11.65 33.38 24.83
N TYR A 255 -12.77 33.04 25.44
CA TYR A 255 -12.98 31.77 26.15
C TYR A 255 -14.04 30.94 25.44
N ALA A 256 -13.76 29.65 25.25
CA ALA A 256 -14.77 28.67 24.86
C ALA A 256 -15.55 28.18 26.09
N SER A 257 -16.83 27.87 25.88
CA SER A 257 -17.73 27.28 26.87
C SER A 257 -18.88 26.55 26.18
N MET A 258 -19.61 25.71 26.90
CA MET A 258 -20.89 25.20 26.41
C MET A 258 -21.95 26.32 26.40
N PRO A 259 -22.97 26.27 25.52
CA PRO A 259 -24.01 27.30 25.47
C PRO A 259 -24.70 27.51 26.82
N HIS A 260 -25.01 28.78 27.14
CA HIS A 260 -25.51 29.24 28.44
C HIS A 260 -24.67 28.80 29.67
N PHE A 261 -23.37 28.54 29.49
CA PHE A 261 -22.46 28.02 30.53
C PHE A 261 -22.93 26.69 31.14
N LEU A 262 -23.49 25.80 30.32
CA LEU A 262 -23.74 24.40 30.72
C LEU A 262 -22.43 23.74 31.19
N ASP A 263 -22.50 22.93 32.25
CA ASP A 263 -21.38 22.27 32.94
C ASP A 263 -20.27 23.18 33.51
N CYS A 264 -20.40 24.51 33.42
CA CYS A 264 -19.44 25.45 33.97
C CYS A 264 -19.55 25.63 35.50
N ASP A 265 -18.58 26.32 36.09
CA ASP A 265 -18.62 26.76 37.49
C ASP A 265 -19.89 27.59 37.81
N PRO A 266 -20.70 27.23 38.83
CA PRO A 266 -21.90 27.98 39.21
C PRO A 266 -21.67 29.47 39.52
N ALA A 267 -20.46 29.86 39.92
CA ALA A 267 -20.08 31.26 40.16
C ALA A 267 -19.97 32.09 38.87
N LEU A 268 -20.05 31.48 37.69
CA LEU A 268 -20.19 32.17 36.40
C LEU A 268 -21.66 32.48 36.10
N LEU A 269 -22.58 31.55 36.42
CA LEU A 269 -24.02 31.70 36.22
C LEU A 269 -24.59 32.91 36.99
N SER A 270 -24.07 33.19 38.18
CA SER A 270 -24.51 34.34 38.99
C SER A 270 -24.03 35.71 38.49
N LYS A 271 -23.04 35.75 37.59
CA LYS A 271 -22.43 36.99 37.07
C LYS A 271 -23.12 37.54 35.83
N VAL A 272 -23.93 36.73 35.14
CA VAL A 272 -24.59 37.10 33.87
C VAL A 272 -26.08 36.78 33.94
N LYS A 273 -26.93 37.79 33.76
CA LYS A 273 -28.40 37.62 33.74
C LYS A 273 -28.85 37.09 32.38
N GLY A 274 -29.86 36.23 32.37
CA GLY A 274 -30.47 35.66 31.15
C GLY A 274 -29.91 34.29 30.73
N LEU A 275 -29.08 33.66 31.56
CA LEU A 275 -28.61 32.29 31.33
C LEU A 275 -29.67 31.25 31.74
N ASN A 276 -29.81 30.19 30.94
CA ASN A 276 -30.73 29.08 31.19
C ASN A 276 -30.11 27.77 30.61
N PRO A 277 -29.12 27.17 31.29
CA PRO A 277 -28.47 25.96 30.81
C PRO A 277 -29.45 24.76 30.81
N ASP A 278 -29.61 24.11 29.66
CA ASP A 278 -30.41 22.88 29.46
C ASP A 278 -29.54 21.85 28.72
N VAL A 279 -29.41 20.66 29.29
CA VAL A 279 -28.61 19.55 28.73
C VAL A 279 -29.12 19.15 27.34
N ASN A 280 -30.43 19.20 27.09
CA ASN A 280 -31.03 18.73 25.83
C ASN A 280 -30.89 19.74 24.70
N ALA A 281 -30.76 21.03 25.03
CA ALA A 281 -30.61 22.11 24.05
C ALA A 281 -29.15 22.53 23.84
N HIS A 282 -28.30 22.39 24.87
CA HIS A 282 -26.93 22.93 24.90
C HIS A 282 -25.84 21.85 25.07
N GLY A 283 -26.20 20.58 25.22
CA GLY A 283 -25.25 19.47 25.24
C GLY A 283 -24.72 19.11 23.85
N ILE A 284 -23.48 18.61 23.78
CA ILE A 284 -22.95 17.98 22.57
C ILE A 284 -23.40 16.52 22.56
N GLU A 285 -24.23 16.14 21.59
CA GLU A 285 -24.65 14.76 21.33
C GLU A 285 -24.24 14.33 19.92
N ILE A 286 -23.59 13.16 19.79
CA ILE A 286 -23.14 12.57 18.53
C ILE A 286 -23.72 11.15 18.43
N ASP A 287 -24.66 10.93 17.51
CA ASP A 287 -25.19 9.58 17.20
C ASP A 287 -24.36 8.94 16.06
N PHE A 288 -23.49 7.98 16.38
CA PHE A 288 -22.55 7.35 15.44
C PHE A 288 -22.95 5.90 15.08
N GLU A 289 -22.79 5.51 13.81
CA GLU A 289 -22.99 4.12 13.35
C GLU A 289 -21.62 3.43 13.26
N PRO A 290 -21.32 2.41 14.10
CA PRO A 290 -20.00 1.77 14.15
C PRO A 290 -19.71 0.80 12.98
N GLY A 291 -20.27 1.05 11.80
CA GLY A 291 -20.11 0.20 10.62
C GLY A 291 -20.75 -1.20 10.74
N LEU A 292 -21.59 -1.45 11.75
CA LEU A 292 -22.23 -2.75 11.97
C LEU A 292 -23.40 -2.95 11.00
N ALA A 293 -24.12 -1.88 10.67
CA ALA A 293 -25.11 -1.90 9.59
C ALA A 293 -24.41 -2.07 8.22
N LEU A 294 -23.29 -1.37 8.02
CA LEU A 294 -22.46 -1.51 6.82
C LEU A 294 -21.87 -2.91 6.66
N ASN A 295 -21.42 -3.58 7.73
CA ASN A 295 -20.94 -4.96 7.69
C ASN A 295 -21.96 -5.89 7.02
N LYS A 296 -23.22 -5.89 7.49
CA LYS A 296 -24.26 -6.75 6.90
C LYS A 296 -24.61 -6.36 5.45
N SER A 297 -24.55 -5.08 5.11
CA SER A 297 -24.78 -4.59 3.73
C SER A 297 -23.63 -5.01 2.80
N PHE A 298 -22.39 -4.73 3.19
CA PHE A 298 -21.15 -5.01 2.47
C PHE A 298 -20.91 -6.51 2.30
N VAL A 299 -21.08 -7.32 3.35
CA VAL A 299 -21.02 -8.79 3.25
C VAL A 299 -22.09 -9.32 2.30
N ASN A 300 -23.31 -8.78 2.31
CA ASN A 300 -24.32 -9.14 1.33
C ASN A 300 -23.97 -8.68 -0.08
N MET A 301 -23.42 -7.47 -0.26
CA MET A 301 -22.98 -6.93 -1.55
C MET A 301 -21.89 -7.80 -2.16
N LEU A 302 -20.81 -8.09 -1.42
CA LEU A 302 -19.76 -9.02 -1.83
C LEU A 302 -20.32 -10.41 -2.15
N LYS A 303 -21.23 -10.94 -1.31
CA LYS A 303 -21.89 -12.24 -1.54
C LYS A 303 -22.62 -12.28 -2.88
N HIS A 304 -23.35 -11.22 -3.24
CA HIS A 304 -24.16 -11.18 -4.47
C HIS A 304 -23.35 -10.78 -5.73
N GLN A 305 -22.40 -9.86 -5.64
CA GLN A 305 -21.60 -9.41 -6.78
C GLN A 305 -20.40 -10.33 -7.10
N LEU A 306 -19.71 -10.87 -6.09
CA LEU A 306 -18.49 -11.68 -6.28
C LEU A 306 -18.73 -13.19 -6.14
N PHE A 307 -19.36 -13.63 -5.04
CA PHE A 307 -19.40 -15.06 -4.71
C PHE A 307 -20.48 -15.84 -5.48
N ILE A 308 -21.67 -15.28 -5.68
CA ILE A 308 -22.74 -15.95 -6.45
C ILE A 308 -22.34 -16.15 -7.93
N PRO A 309 -21.88 -15.13 -8.68
CA PRO A 309 -21.48 -15.31 -10.08
C PRO A 309 -20.32 -16.30 -10.24
N LYS A 310 -19.30 -16.23 -9.37
CA LYS A 310 -18.18 -17.18 -9.36
C LYS A 310 -18.65 -18.63 -9.18
N ARG A 311 -19.64 -18.87 -8.29
CA ARG A 311 -20.24 -20.19 -8.08
C ARG A 311 -21.07 -20.66 -9.28
N VAL A 312 -21.84 -19.77 -9.90
CA VAL A 312 -22.63 -20.04 -11.11
C VAL A 312 -21.74 -20.41 -12.29
N VAL A 313 -20.68 -19.62 -12.55
CA VAL A 313 -19.68 -19.90 -13.58
C VAL A 313 -18.95 -21.22 -13.31
N GLY A 314 -18.63 -21.53 -12.05
CA GLY A 314 -18.06 -22.82 -11.65
C GLY A 314 -18.94 -24.02 -12.01
N VAL A 315 -20.25 -23.95 -11.74
CA VAL A 315 -21.21 -24.99 -12.10
C VAL A 315 -21.39 -25.09 -13.62
N LEU A 316 -21.54 -23.95 -14.31
CA LEU A 316 -21.66 -23.90 -15.78
C LEU A 316 -20.43 -24.50 -16.48
N ARG A 317 -19.22 -24.26 -15.98
CA ARG A 317 -17.98 -24.85 -16.52
C ARG A 317 -18.03 -26.38 -16.50
N TRP A 318 -18.38 -26.98 -15.36
CA TRP A 318 -18.49 -28.44 -15.23
C TRP A 318 -19.67 -29.02 -16.03
N TRP A 319 -20.78 -28.28 -16.17
CA TRP A 319 -21.85 -28.62 -17.09
C TRP A 319 -21.39 -28.65 -18.54
N MET A 320 -20.72 -27.60 -19.04
CA MET A 320 -20.21 -27.57 -20.42
C MET A 320 -19.22 -28.70 -20.71
N VAL A 321 -18.34 -29.04 -19.76
CA VAL A 321 -17.43 -30.19 -19.88
C VAL A 321 -18.20 -31.53 -19.93
N SER A 322 -19.22 -31.69 -19.10
CA SER A 322 -20.06 -32.91 -19.06
C SER A 322 -20.88 -33.10 -20.34
N PHE A 323 -21.48 -32.02 -20.86
CA PHE A 323 -22.22 -32.05 -22.12
C PHE A 323 -21.31 -32.20 -23.34
N GLY A 324 -20.13 -31.56 -23.34
CA GLY A 324 -19.13 -31.71 -24.41
C GLY A 324 -18.57 -33.13 -24.50
N SER A 325 -18.25 -33.75 -23.35
CA SER A 325 -17.79 -35.15 -23.30
C SER A 325 -18.89 -36.15 -23.68
N LEU A 326 -20.14 -35.93 -23.25
CA LEU A 326 -21.29 -36.73 -23.71
C LEU A 326 -21.51 -36.59 -25.23
N GLY A 327 -21.40 -35.36 -25.77
CA GLY A 327 -21.49 -35.09 -27.20
C GLY A 327 -20.39 -35.77 -28.01
N ALA A 328 -19.15 -35.79 -27.50
CA ALA A 328 -18.04 -36.53 -28.10
C ALA A 328 -18.28 -38.05 -28.08
N LEU A 329 -18.77 -38.60 -26.96
CA LEU A 329 -19.16 -40.01 -26.85
C LEU A 329 -20.26 -40.40 -27.86
N ILE A 330 -21.30 -39.56 -27.98
CA ILE A 330 -22.37 -39.75 -28.97
C ILE A 330 -21.79 -39.67 -30.39
N GLY A 331 -20.94 -38.68 -30.69
CA GLY A 331 -20.26 -38.54 -31.98
C GLY A 331 -19.41 -39.75 -32.35
N VAL A 332 -18.68 -40.33 -31.40
CA VAL A 332 -17.92 -41.58 -31.55
C VAL A 332 -18.87 -42.75 -31.85
N VAL A 333 -19.95 -42.91 -31.08
CA VAL A 333 -20.95 -43.97 -31.31
C VAL A 333 -21.60 -43.85 -32.69
N PHE A 334 -21.93 -42.63 -33.14
CA PHE A 334 -22.45 -42.40 -34.49
C PHE A 334 -21.40 -42.61 -35.59
N HIS A 335 -20.13 -42.23 -35.38
CA HIS A 335 -19.04 -42.51 -36.34
C HIS A 335 -18.84 -44.03 -36.54
N PHE A 336 -18.84 -44.81 -35.45
CA PHE A 336 -18.67 -46.27 -35.52
C PHE A 336 -19.95 -47.02 -35.94
N ARG A 337 -21.16 -46.48 -35.69
CA ARG A 337 -22.40 -46.97 -36.31
C ARG A 337 -22.49 -46.62 -37.81
N GLY A 338 -21.98 -45.45 -38.21
CA GLY A 338 -21.95 -44.98 -39.60
C GLY A 338 -21.09 -45.85 -40.52
N LYS A 339 -20.04 -46.49 -39.99
CA LYS A 339 -19.21 -47.48 -40.73
C LYS A 339 -19.95 -48.79 -41.09
N LYS A 340 -21.25 -48.91 -40.82
CA LYS A 340 -22.10 -50.03 -41.26
C LYS A 340 -23.19 -49.67 -42.27
N VAL A 341 -23.26 -48.44 -42.79
CA VAL A 341 -24.21 -48.06 -43.85
C VAL A 341 -23.49 -47.34 -44.98
N ASN A 342 -23.20 -48.09 -46.05
CA ASN A 342 -22.49 -47.58 -47.22
C ASN A 342 -23.29 -47.88 -48.51
N HIS A 343 -24.31 -47.08 -48.82
CA HIS A 343 -24.80 -46.89 -50.20
C HIS A 343 -25.81 -45.73 -50.35
N ILE A 344 -25.87 -45.13 -51.57
CA ILE A 344 -26.83 -44.10 -52.04
C ILE A 344 -26.54 -42.69 -51.45
N MET A 345 -26.35 -41.58 -52.20
CA MET A 345 -26.56 -41.24 -53.63
C MET A 345 -25.47 -40.26 -54.16
N ARG A 346 -25.44 -39.96 -55.47
CA ARG A 346 -24.52 -39.01 -56.15
C ARG A 346 -25.25 -37.77 -56.70
N LEU A 347 -24.46 -36.76 -57.15
CA LEU A 347 -24.72 -35.62 -58.08
C LEU A 347 -24.92 -34.24 -57.41
N ALA A 348 -24.57 -33.07 -58.02
CA ALA A 348 -23.53 -32.69 -59.00
C ALA A 348 -23.50 -31.14 -59.19
N VAL A 349 -22.49 -30.63 -59.92
CA VAL A 349 -22.41 -29.33 -60.66
C VAL A 349 -21.93 -28.04 -59.93
N SER A 350 -20.70 -27.67 -60.30
CA SER A 350 -20.12 -26.35 -60.67
C SER A 350 -20.87 -25.02 -60.45
N GLY A 351 -20.08 -24.00 -60.07
CA GLY A 351 -20.32 -22.58 -60.38
C GLY A 351 -19.05 -21.75 -60.09
N ASP A 352 -18.41 -21.19 -61.11
CA ASP A 352 -17.17 -20.39 -61.02
C ASP A 352 -17.37 -19.01 -61.68
N SER A 353 -16.83 -17.93 -61.11
CA SER A 353 -16.86 -16.59 -61.73
C SER A 353 -15.78 -15.66 -61.18
N LYS A 354 -15.06 -14.97 -62.07
CA LYS A 354 -13.88 -14.14 -61.79
C LYS A 354 -14.13 -12.63 -61.90
N VAL A 355 -13.58 -11.90 -60.92
CA VAL A 355 -12.74 -10.67 -61.04
C VAL A 355 -13.29 -9.42 -61.78
N SER A 356 -13.12 -8.24 -61.13
CA SER A 356 -12.69 -6.99 -61.78
C SER A 356 -11.95 -6.07 -60.78
N LYS A 357 -10.94 -5.32 -61.25
CA LYS A 357 -10.12 -4.33 -60.51
C LYS A 357 -10.72 -2.90 -60.67
N VAL A 358 -10.30 -1.79 -60.04
CA VAL A 358 -8.99 -1.07 -60.12
C VAL A 358 -8.98 0.09 -59.06
N THR A 359 -7.78 0.50 -58.59
CA THR A 359 -7.48 1.66 -57.70
C THR A 359 -7.14 2.96 -58.46
N PRO A 360 -7.06 4.11 -57.77
CA PRO A 360 -5.75 4.79 -57.70
C PRO A 360 -5.34 5.26 -56.29
N GLU A 361 -4.03 5.45 -56.11
CA GLU A 361 -3.37 6.03 -54.92
C GLU A 361 -3.09 7.54 -55.10
N GLU A 362 -2.92 8.27 -53.99
CA GLU A 362 -2.02 9.43 -53.88
C GLU A 362 -1.64 9.63 -52.39
N GLY A 363 -0.34 9.64 -52.07
CA GLY A 363 0.26 9.80 -50.71
C GLY A 363 0.23 8.53 -49.85
N GLU A 364 1.30 7.74 -49.63
CA GLU A 364 2.63 8.07 -49.05
C GLU A 364 2.50 8.87 -47.74
N GLU A 365 2.92 8.42 -46.55
CA GLU A 365 3.79 7.31 -46.09
C GLU A 365 3.21 6.65 -44.79
N GLN A 366 3.58 5.47 -44.28
CA GLN A 366 4.57 4.42 -44.61
C GLN A 366 4.01 3.03 -44.14
N LYS A 367 4.66 1.91 -44.49
CA LYS A 367 4.48 0.50 -44.01
C LYS A 367 5.87 -0.08 -43.66
N ASP A 368 6.12 -1.14 -42.87
CA ASP A 368 5.38 -2.34 -42.42
C ASP A 368 5.83 -2.71 -40.97
N ILE A 369 4.99 -3.18 -40.03
CA ILE A 369 4.53 -4.58 -39.81
C ILE A 369 5.70 -5.56 -39.49
N SER A 370 5.82 -6.14 -38.27
CA SER A 370 4.94 -7.24 -37.84
C SER A 370 4.74 -7.47 -36.31
N VAL A 371 3.48 -7.28 -35.88
CA VAL A 371 2.63 -8.17 -35.04
C VAL A 371 3.13 -8.72 -33.68
N ILE A 372 2.56 -8.17 -32.59
CA ILE A 372 1.64 -8.89 -31.67
C ILE A 372 0.38 -8.01 -31.51
N GLY A 373 -0.80 -8.62 -31.26
CA GLY A 373 -2.12 -8.00 -31.37
C GLY A 373 -2.46 -6.85 -30.39
N PRO A 374 -3.59 -6.13 -30.63
CA PRO A 374 -3.88 -4.84 -30.03
C PRO A 374 -4.31 -4.88 -28.55
N ALA A 375 -4.10 -3.75 -27.87
CA ALA A 375 -4.46 -3.56 -26.47
C ALA A 375 -5.98 -3.72 -26.20
N GLN A 376 -6.33 -4.35 -25.09
CA GLN A 376 -7.68 -4.31 -24.54
C GLN A 376 -7.84 -3.09 -23.62
N GLU A 377 -8.96 -2.38 -23.77
CA GLU A 377 -9.38 -1.34 -22.82
C GLU A 377 -9.59 -1.94 -21.41
N PRO A 378 -9.33 -1.17 -20.33
CA PRO A 378 -9.73 -1.59 -18.99
C PRO A 378 -11.24 -1.73 -18.92
N ALA A 379 -11.71 -2.83 -18.33
CA ALA A 379 -13.15 -3.11 -18.23
C ALA A 379 -13.88 -2.00 -17.43
N LYS A 380 -14.86 -1.36 -18.08
CA LYS A 380 -15.75 -0.38 -17.44
C LYS A 380 -16.57 -1.07 -16.34
N ILE A 381 -16.27 -0.76 -15.08
CA ILE A 381 -17.10 -1.14 -13.94
C ILE A 381 -18.26 -0.14 -13.86
N ASN A 382 -19.45 -0.57 -14.28
CA ASN A 382 -20.70 0.14 -14.00
C ASN A 382 -21.35 -0.44 -12.74
N ILE A 383 -21.11 0.24 -11.62
CA ILE A 383 -21.78 0.14 -10.30
C ILE A 383 -21.75 -1.24 -9.61
#